data_AF-A0A812TXB9-F1
#
_entry.id   AF-A0A812TXB9-F1
#
_cell.length_a   1.000
_cell.length_b   1.000
_cell.length_c   1.000
_cell.angle_alpha   90.00
_cell.angle_beta   90.00
_cell.angle_gamma   90.00
#
_symmetry.space_group_name_H-M   'P 1'
#
loop_
_entity.id
_entity.type
_entity.pdbx_description
1 polymer ?
#
loop_
_entity_poly.entity_id
_entity_poly.type
_entity_poly.pdbx_seq_one_letter_code
_entity_poly.pdbx_strand_id
1 'polypeptide(L)'
;MAPEDGSHSTQEACAHVTELKERGNRKLAAKDFEGALRIYAEALRDLDALLEPGRGDASSVKQLAAALHSNSAQALMKQKRWLEAIDRCYAALRYYPSHSKSSWRGASCAVEAGMHDVAIAFAENGLLQNPSCAELLDLRSRLGPLSDGDGYGAPDFADGGSDDEIRPASWHLPACTKEAKRMPLKPGKEKGD
;
A
#
# COMPACT_ATOMS: atom_id res chain seq x y z
N MET A 1 -4.60 -19.10 38.62
CA MET A 1 -4.20 -19.69 37.33
C MET A 1 -4.28 -18.57 36.31
N ALA A 2 -3.15 -17.98 35.93
CA ALA A 2 -3.13 -16.90 34.94
C ALA A 2 -3.36 -17.50 33.53
N PRO A 3 -4.05 -16.80 32.62
CA PRO A 3 -4.23 -17.27 31.25
C PRO A 3 -2.93 -17.06 30.44
N GLU A 4 -2.11 -18.12 30.34
CA GLU A 4 -0.88 -18.16 29.52
C GLU A 4 -1.17 -18.40 28.02
N ASP A 5 -2.44 -18.56 27.63
CA ASP A 5 -2.88 -18.94 26.26
C ASP A 5 -2.68 -17.87 25.17
N GLY A 6 -2.41 -16.62 25.54
CA GLY A 6 -2.30 -15.52 24.57
C GLY A 6 -1.03 -15.58 23.71
N SER A 7 0.10 -15.99 24.29
CA SER A 7 1.42 -15.90 23.67
C SER A 7 1.64 -17.02 22.63
N HIS A 8 1.30 -18.26 22.98
CA HIS A 8 1.41 -19.41 22.08
C HIS A 8 0.57 -19.24 20.81
N SER A 9 -0.66 -18.76 20.95
CA SER A 9 -1.55 -18.49 19.81
C SER A 9 -0.99 -17.43 18.85
N THR A 10 -0.32 -16.39 19.34
CA THR A 10 0.30 -15.37 18.46
C THR A 10 1.55 -15.88 17.75
N GLN A 11 2.35 -16.71 18.42
CA GLN A 11 3.54 -17.32 17.82
C GLN A 11 3.16 -18.33 16.73
N GLU A 12 2.15 -19.16 16.99
CA GLU A 12 1.59 -20.11 16.02
C GLU A 12 1.00 -19.37 14.80
N ALA A 13 0.28 -18.27 15.02
CA ALA A 13 -0.25 -17.48 13.92
C ALA A 13 0.86 -16.79 13.11
N CYS A 14 1.91 -16.28 13.76
CA CYS A 14 3.10 -15.78 13.06
C CYS A 14 3.80 -16.88 12.23
N ALA A 15 3.83 -18.11 12.74
CA ALA A 15 4.36 -19.27 12.01
C ALA A 15 3.48 -19.61 10.80
N HIS A 16 2.16 -19.64 10.96
CA HIS A 16 1.20 -19.87 9.87
C HIS A 16 1.34 -18.81 8.75
N VAL A 17 1.39 -17.53 9.13
CA VAL A 17 1.60 -16.42 8.20
C VAL A 17 2.95 -16.55 7.48
N THR A 18 3.99 -17.02 8.17
CA THR A 18 5.30 -17.28 7.57
C THR A 18 5.25 -18.41 6.55
N GLU A 19 4.51 -19.48 6.83
CA GLU A 19 4.27 -20.57 5.88
C GLU A 19 3.50 -20.07 4.64
N LEU A 20 2.45 -19.27 4.84
CA LEU A 20 1.70 -18.65 3.74
C LEU A 20 2.61 -17.76 2.88
N LYS A 21 3.48 -16.96 3.51
CA LYS A 21 4.49 -16.14 2.81
C LYS A 21 5.39 -17.02 1.93
N GLU A 22 5.89 -18.14 2.45
CA GLU A 22 6.74 -19.05 1.68
C GLU A 22 5.97 -19.76 0.56
N ARG A 23 4.71 -20.14 0.80
CA ARG A 23 3.80 -20.68 -0.22
C ARG A 23 3.57 -19.68 -1.35
N GLY A 24 3.36 -18.41 -1.02
CA GLY A 24 3.27 -17.31 -1.99
C GLY A 24 4.58 -17.10 -2.75
N ASN A 25 5.73 -17.18 -2.07
CA ASN A 25 7.05 -17.05 -2.72
C ASN A 25 7.30 -18.18 -3.73
N ARG A 26 6.86 -19.41 -3.44
CA ARG A 26 6.91 -20.53 -4.40
C ARG A 26 6.07 -20.23 -5.64
N LYS A 27 4.88 -19.63 -5.48
CA LYS A 27 4.04 -19.18 -6.60
C LYS A 27 4.68 -18.04 -7.39
N LEU A 28 5.33 -17.07 -6.74
CA LEU A 28 6.12 -16.04 -7.41
C LEU A 28 7.24 -16.64 -8.25
N ALA A 29 7.98 -17.61 -7.71
CA ALA A 29 9.04 -18.31 -8.43
C ALA A 29 8.49 -19.08 -9.64
N ALA A 30 7.28 -19.64 -9.52
CA ALA A 30 6.55 -20.29 -10.60
C ALA A 30 5.94 -19.30 -11.63
N LYS A 31 6.15 -17.99 -11.48
CA LYS A 31 5.55 -16.91 -12.29
C LYS A 31 4.03 -16.83 -12.21
N ASP A 32 3.42 -17.51 -11.24
CA ASP A 32 1.99 -17.42 -10.94
C ASP A 32 1.77 -16.22 -9.99
N PHE A 33 1.81 -15.02 -10.57
CA PHE A 33 1.74 -13.77 -9.80
C PHE A 33 0.36 -13.54 -9.17
N GLU A 34 -0.71 -13.90 -9.87
CA GLU A 34 -2.08 -13.78 -9.33
C GLU A 34 -2.33 -14.77 -8.20
N GLY A 35 -1.90 -16.02 -8.35
CA GLY A 35 -1.96 -17.02 -7.27
C GLY A 35 -1.16 -16.59 -6.05
N ALA A 36 0.02 -16.00 -6.25
CA ALA A 36 0.82 -15.45 -5.15
C ALA A 36 0.08 -14.30 -4.43
N LEU A 37 -0.53 -13.37 -5.17
CA LEU A 37 -1.29 -12.26 -4.58
C LEU A 37 -2.47 -12.73 -3.74
N ARG A 38 -3.17 -13.78 -4.16
CA ARG A 38 -4.27 -14.38 -3.37
C ARG A 38 -3.78 -14.94 -2.04
N ILE A 39 -2.65 -15.67 -2.06
CA ILE A 39 -2.04 -16.23 -0.84
C ILE A 39 -1.54 -15.11 0.08
N TYR A 40 -0.94 -14.05 -0.46
CA TYR A 40 -0.52 -12.92 0.36
C TYR A 40 -1.70 -12.16 0.96
N ALA A 41 -2.82 -12.03 0.23
CA ALA A 41 -4.05 -11.43 0.76
C ALA A 41 -4.68 -12.28 1.86
N GLU A 42 -4.62 -13.62 1.76
CA GLU A 42 -4.98 -14.53 2.85
C GLU A 42 -4.10 -14.31 4.08
N ALA A 43 -2.77 -14.29 3.91
CA ALA A 43 -1.83 -14.06 5.01
C ALA A 43 -2.01 -12.70 5.71
N LEU A 44 -2.37 -11.65 4.95
CA LEU A 44 -2.64 -10.33 5.50
C LEU A 44 -3.94 -10.30 6.33
N ARG A 45 -4.98 -11.04 5.92
CA ARG A 45 -6.22 -11.16 6.71
C ARG A 45 -5.97 -11.86 8.05
N ASP A 46 -5.16 -12.91 8.04
CA ASP A 46 -4.77 -13.62 9.26
C ASP A 46 -3.93 -12.71 10.18
N LEU A 47 -3.04 -11.89 9.61
CA LEU A 47 -2.27 -10.89 10.38
C LEU A 47 -3.14 -9.79 10.98
N ASP A 48 -4.13 -9.29 10.25
CA ASP A 48 -5.00 -8.20 10.71
C ASP A 48 -5.79 -8.61 11.96
N ALA A 49 -6.25 -9.88 11.99
CA ALA A 49 -6.88 -10.47 13.17
C ALA A 49 -5.95 -10.53 14.41
N LEU A 50 -4.63 -10.50 14.22
CA LEU A 50 -3.64 -10.47 15.30
C LEU A 50 -3.26 -9.05 15.72
N LEU A 51 -3.52 -8.05 14.88
CA LEU A 51 -3.17 -6.65 15.15
C LEU A 51 -4.16 -5.97 16.13
N GLU A 52 -5.23 -6.68 16.51
CA GLU A 52 -6.21 -6.24 17.50
C GLU A 52 -5.51 -5.86 18.84
N PRO A 53 -5.88 -4.72 19.45
CA PRO A 53 -5.15 -4.16 20.58
C PRO A 53 -5.16 -5.12 21.78
N GLY A 54 -3.97 -5.57 22.18
CA GLY A 54 -3.76 -6.38 23.38
C GLY A 54 -3.22 -7.80 23.15
N ARG A 55 -2.92 -8.19 21.90
CA ARG A 55 -2.37 -9.52 21.57
C ARG A 55 -1.02 -9.40 20.84
N GLY A 56 0.05 -9.91 21.46
CA GLY A 56 1.33 -10.22 20.79
C GLY A 56 2.35 -9.08 20.61
N ASP A 57 3.56 -9.47 20.22
CA ASP A 57 4.65 -8.57 19.85
C ASP A 57 4.30 -7.82 18.55
N ALA A 58 3.60 -6.70 18.69
CA ALA A 58 3.13 -5.88 17.58
C ALA A 58 4.26 -5.52 16.59
N SER A 59 5.52 -5.50 17.03
CA SER A 59 6.68 -5.26 16.16
C SER A 59 6.90 -6.39 15.15
N SER A 60 6.90 -7.65 15.58
CA SER A 60 7.13 -8.82 14.71
C SER A 60 6.00 -8.98 13.68
N VAL A 61 4.76 -8.78 14.12
CA VAL A 61 3.55 -8.82 13.28
C VAL A 61 3.61 -7.72 12.21
N LYS A 62 4.00 -6.49 12.58
CA LYS A 62 4.18 -5.37 11.64
C LYS A 62 5.30 -5.63 10.62
N GLN A 63 6.40 -6.24 11.04
CA GLN A 63 7.50 -6.61 10.13
C GLN A 63 7.05 -7.68 9.11
N LEU A 64 6.29 -8.68 9.54
CA LEU A 64 5.71 -9.69 8.65
C LEU A 64 4.72 -9.07 7.65
N ALA A 65 3.84 -8.18 8.12
CA ALA A 65 2.92 -7.44 7.25
C ALA A 65 3.68 -6.62 6.19
N ALA A 66 4.72 -5.88 6.60
CA ALA A 66 5.56 -5.12 5.67
C ALA A 66 6.24 -6.02 4.62
N ALA A 67 6.73 -7.19 5.03
CA ALA A 67 7.35 -8.15 4.11
C ALA A 67 6.35 -8.72 3.09
N LEU A 68 5.13 -9.05 3.51
CA LEU A 68 4.06 -9.55 2.63
C LEU A 68 3.62 -8.49 1.61
N HIS A 69 3.43 -7.24 2.06
CA HIS A 69 3.14 -6.12 1.17
C HIS A 69 4.29 -5.89 0.17
N SER A 70 5.54 -5.98 0.63
CA SER A 70 6.72 -5.87 -0.25
C SER A 70 6.74 -6.95 -1.33
N ASN A 71 6.45 -8.21 -0.97
CA ASN A 71 6.41 -9.33 -1.93
C ASN A 71 5.21 -9.23 -2.87
N SER A 72 4.08 -8.72 -2.40
CA SER A 72 2.93 -8.39 -3.24
C SER A 72 3.29 -7.32 -4.26
N ALA A 73 4.02 -6.27 -3.86
CA ALA A 73 4.52 -5.25 -4.78
C ALA A 73 5.43 -5.85 -5.85
N GLN A 74 6.32 -6.78 -5.49
CA GLN A 74 7.14 -7.49 -6.47
C GLN A 74 6.31 -8.29 -7.49
N ALA A 75 5.23 -8.95 -7.05
CA ALA A 75 4.30 -9.65 -7.94
C ALA A 75 3.65 -8.70 -8.96
N LEU A 76 3.24 -7.51 -8.49
CA LEU A 76 2.59 -6.47 -9.30
C LEU A 76 3.59 -5.80 -10.25
N MET A 77 4.83 -5.59 -9.82
CA MET A 77 5.93 -5.12 -10.68
C MET A 77 6.13 -6.06 -11.87
N LYS A 78 6.13 -7.38 -11.65
CA LYS A 78 6.27 -8.36 -12.73
C LYS A 78 5.09 -8.35 -13.71
N GLN A 79 3.92 -7.93 -13.26
CA GLN A 79 2.72 -7.73 -14.09
C GLN A 79 2.66 -6.32 -14.72
N LYS A 80 3.67 -5.45 -14.50
CA LYS A 80 3.69 -4.05 -14.94
C LYS A 80 2.52 -3.20 -14.39
N ARG A 81 1.96 -3.60 -13.25
CA ARG A 81 0.89 -2.87 -12.54
C ARG A 81 1.52 -1.89 -11.54
N TRP A 82 2.13 -0.83 -12.08
CA TRP A 82 2.98 0.09 -11.31
C TRP A 82 2.23 0.81 -10.17
N LEU A 83 1.05 1.36 -10.46
CA LEU A 83 0.26 2.13 -9.48
C LEU A 83 -0.15 1.28 -8.27
N GLU A 84 -0.56 0.05 -8.50
CA GLU A 84 -0.94 -0.86 -7.41
C GLU A 84 0.29 -1.35 -6.63
N ALA A 85 1.43 -1.54 -7.31
CA ALA A 85 2.68 -1.86 -6.64
C ALA A 85 3.11 -0.72 -5.69
N ILE A 86 2.94 0.53 -6.10
CA ILE A 86 3.18 1.72 -5.28
C ILE A 86 2.29 1.73 -4.04
N ASP A 87 0.99 1.48 -4.19
CA ASP A 87 0.06 1.38 -3.06
C ASP A 87 0.49 0.29 -2.05
N ARG A 88 0.88 -0.89 -2.54
CA ARG A 88 1.42 -1.95 -1.69
C ARG A 88 2.72 -1.54 -0.99
N CYS A 89 3.61 -0.81 -1.65
CA CYS A 89 4.83 -0.28 -1.02
C CYS A 89 4.51 0.74 0.08
N TYR A 90 3.55 1.65 -0.15
CA TYR A 90 3.09 2.58 0.88
C TYR A 90 2.51 1.84 2.08
N ALA A 91 1.64 0.84 1.85
CA ALA A 91 1.10 0.02 2.92
C ALA A 91 2.21 -0.66 3.74
N ALA A 92 3.26 -1.19 3.09
CA ALA A 92 4.40 -1.78 3.78
C ALA A 92 5.12 -0.77 4.70
N LEU A 93 5.35 0.45 4.21
CA LEU A 93 6.05 1.50 4.97
C LEU A 93 5.22 2.03 6.15
N ARG A 94 3.89 1.98 6.08
CA ARG A 94 3.01 2.31 7.22
C ARG A 94 3.21 1.37 8.39
N TYR A 95 3.50 0.09 8.14
CA TYR A 95 3.78 -0.89 9.20
C TYR A 95 5.25 -0.85 9.65
N TYR A 96 6.18 -0.80 8.69
CA TYR A 96 7.61 -0.81 8.95
C TYR A 96 8.33 0.22 8.04
N PRO A 97 8.55 1.46 8.52
CA PRO A 97 9.15 2.52 7.70
C PRO A 97 10.62 2.25 7.35
N SER A 98 11.32 1.45 8.17
CA SER A 98 12.73 1.06 7.95
C SER A 98 12.92 -0.01 6.85
N HIS A 99 11.86 -0.40 6.13
CA HIS A 99 11.94 -1.43 5.08
C HIS A 99 12.57 -0.92 3.77
N SER A 100 13.91 -0.94 3.66
CA SER A 100 14.63 -0.43 2.47
C SER A 100 14.16 -1.01 1.15
N LYS A 101 13.82 -2.31 1.10
CA LYS A 101 13.37 -2.97 -0.14
C LYS A 101 12.01 -2.44 -0.62
N SER A 102 11.12 -2.06 0.31
CA SER A 102 9.81 -1.50 -0.07
C SER A 102 9.97 -0.08 -0.60
N SER A 103 10.85 0.72 0.01
CA SER A 103 11.21 2.05 -0.50
C SER A 103 11.80 1.97 -1.90
N TRP A 104 12.79 1.08 -2.13
CA TRP A 104 13.42 0.93 -3.44
C TRP A 104 12.44 0.41 -4.51
N ARG A 105 11.61 -0.59 -4.18
CA ARG A 105 10.58 -1.11 -5.09
C ARG A 105 9.54 -0.04 -5.44
N GLY A 106 9.06 0.70 -4.45
CA GLY A 106 8.11 1.81 -4.65
C GLY A 106 8.68 2.90 -5.54
N ALA A 107 9.92 3.33 -5.26
CA ALA A 107 10.61 4.31 -6.08
C ALA A 107 10.82 3.84 -7.51
N SER A 108 11.26 2.59 -7.71
CA SER A 108 11.42 1.99 -9.04
C SER A 108 10.10 1.93 -9.82
N CYS A 109 9.00 1.55 -9.16
CA CYS A 109 7.67 1.57 -9.79
C CYS A 109 7.22 2.97 -10.18
N ALA A 110 7.51 3.96 -9.34
CA ALA A 110 7.15 5.35 -9.59
C ALA A 110 7.93 5.93 -10.77
N VAL A 111 9.21 5.56 -10.95
CA VAL A 111 10.00 5.90 -12.15
C VAL A 111 9.35 5.32 -13.40
N GLU A 112 8.99 4.03 -13.39
CA GLU A 112 8.34 3.37 -14.54
C GLU A 112 6.94 3.93 -14.83
N ALA A 113 6.26 4.45 -13.80
CA ALA A 113 4.98 5.14 -13.93
C ALA A 113 5.11 6.62 -14.37
N GLY A 114 6.33 7.16 -14.47
CA GLY A 114 6.59 8.58 -14.79
C GLY A 114 6.37 9.55 -13.64
N MET A 115 6.09 9.05 -12.43
CA MET A 115 5.84 9.85 -11.22
C MET A 115 7.15 10.15 -10.48
N HIS A 116 7.94 11.06 -11.03
CA HIS A 116 9.27 11.39 -10.52
C HIS A 116 9.25 11.92 -9.09
N ASP A 117 8.28 12.78 -8.74
CA ASP A 117 8.16 13.35 -7.38
C ASP A 117 7.95 12.26 -6.33
N VAL A 118 7.08 11.29 -6.64
CA VAL A 118 6.79 10.14 -5.77
C VAL A 118 8.02 9.25 -5.63
N ALA A 119 8.76 9.04 -6.73
CA ALA A 119 9.99 8.25 -6.71
C ALA A 119 11.04 8.86 -5.78
N ILE A 120 11.21 10.19 -5.81
CA ILE A 120 12.13 10.91 -4.93
C ILE A 120 11.69 10.77 -3.46
N ALA A 121 10.40 10.97 -3.18
CA ALA A 121 9.87 10.81 -1.82
C ALA A 121 10.12 9.41 -1.23
N PHE A 122 9.96 8.35 -2.02
CA PHE A 122 10.28 6.98 -1.60
C PHE A 122 11.79 6.79 -1.34
N ALA A 123 12.63 7.33 -2.22
CA ALA A 123 14.08 7.22 -2.09
C ALA A 123 14.57 7.94 -0.82
N GLU A 124 14.10 9.16 -0.58
CA GLU A 124 14.45 9.96 0.60
C GLU A 124 13.97 9.31 1.89
N ASN A 125 12.71 8.82 1.93
CA ASN A 125 12.22 8.10 3.10
C ASN A 125 13.04 6.84 3.41
N GLY A 126 13.49 6.11 2.38
CA GLY A 126 14.40 4.97 2.56
C GLY A 126 15.78 5.37 3.07
N LEU A 127 16.36 6.46 2.54
CA LEU A 127 17.67 6.97 2.95
C LEU A 127 17.68 7.54 4.36
N LEU A 128 16.57 8.13 4.81
CA LEU A 128 16.41 8.58 6.20
C LEU A 128 16.57 7.42 7.21
N GLN A 129 16.10 6.22 6.84
CA GLN A 129 16.17 5.05 7.70
C GLN A 129 17.49 4.30 7.53
N ASN A 130 17.96 4.18 6.29
CA ASN A 130 19.18 3.46 5.95
C ASN A 130 20.02 4.30 4.95
N PRO A 131 20.83 5.24 5.46
CA PRO A 131 21.58 6.18 4.61
C PRO A 131 22.70 5.51 3.81
N SER A 132 23.11 4.29 4.18
CA SER A 132 24.16 3.52 3.51
C SER A 132 23.64 2.57 2.41
N CYS A 133 22.34 2.61 2.10
CA CYS A 133 21.78 1.76 1.05
C CYS A 133 22.20 2.24 -0.34
N ALA A 134 23.21 1.57 -0.92
CA ALA A 134 23.74 1.87 -2.26
C ALA A 134 22.66 1.92 -3.35
N GLU A 135 21.66 1.02 -3.32
CA GLU A 135 20.58 1.00 -4.30
C GLU A 135 19.69 2.26 -4.26
N LEU A 136 19.49 2.85 -3.08
CA LEU A 136 18.70 4.08 -2.93
C LEU A 136 19.52 5.31 -3.31
N LEU A 137 20.82 5.33 -3.01
CA LEU A 137 21.73 6.39 -3.44
C LEU A 137 21.86 6.43 -4.97
N ASP A 138 22.02 5.27 -5.62
CA ASP A 138 22.03 5.15 -7.07
C ASP A 138 20.73 5.69 -7.67
N LEU A 139 19.59 5.25 -7.13
CA LEU A 139 18.28 5.66 -7.62
C LEU A 139 18.04 7.16 -7.42
N ARG A 140 18.43 7.74 -6.27
CA ARG A 140 18.35 9.19 -6.02
C ARG A 140 19.25 9.98 -6.97
N SER A 141 20.44 9.46 -7.28
CA SER A 141 21.37 10.09 -8.21
C SER A 141 20.83 10.08 -9.65
N ARG A 142 20.17 8.98 -10.04
CA ARG A 142 19.52 8.86 -11.36
C ARG A 142 18.30 9.75 -11.53
N LEU A 143 17.55 9.97 -10.45
CA LEU A 143 16.35 10.81 -10.46
C LEU A 143 16.65 12.31 -10.60
N GLY A 144 17.87 12.75 -10.26
CA GLY A 144 18.22 14.17 -10.25
C GLY A 144 17.49 14.96 -9.15
N PRO A 145 17.73 16.28 -9.02
CA PRO A 145 16.90 17.13 -8.17
C PRO A 145 15.43 17.05 -8.63
N LEU A 146 14.49 17.23 -7.70
CA LEU A 146 13.09 17.48 -8.06
C LEU A 146 13.15 18.68 -9.01
N SER A 147 12.83 18.50 -10.29
CA SER A 147 12.78 19.64 -11.20
C SER A 147 11.67 20.53 -10.64
N ASP A 148 12.04 21.70 -10.12
CA ASP A 148 11.11 22.75 -9.71
C ASP A 148 10.34 23.15 -10.96
N GLY A 149 9.25 22.42 -11.25
CA GLY A 149 8.48 22.45 -12.48
C GLY A 149 9.02 23.40 -13.54
N ASP A 150 9.72 22.86 -14.54
CA ASP A 150 9.50 23.36 -15.90
C ASP A 150 8.01 23.49 -16.03
N GLY A 151 7.58 24.74 -16.14
CA GLY A 151 6.19 25.11 -15.98
C GLY A 151 5.33 24.15 -16.78
N TYR A 152 4.15 23.87 -16.25
CA TYR A 152 3.00 23.82 -17.14
C TYR A 152 3.19 24.98 -18.10
N GLY A 153 3.69 24.68 -19.31
CA GLY A 153 3.78 25.65 -20.38
C GLY A 153 2.36 26.14 -20.46
N ALA A 154 2.15 27.37 -20.00
CA ALA A 154 0.91 28.07 -20.23
C ALA A 154 0.65 27.84 -21.71
N PRO A 155 -0.41 27.10 -22.09
CA PRO A 155 -0.71 27.01 -23.49
C PRO A 155 -0.85 28.46 -23.95
N ASP A 156 -0.04 28.83 -24.92
CA ASP A 156 0.00 30.14 -25.58
C ASP A 156 -1.32 30.33 -26.34
N PHE A 157 -2.44 30.32 -25.61
CA PHE A 157 -3.73 30.80 -26.08
C PHE A 157 -3.67 32.33 -26.04
N ALA A 158 -2.77 32.87 -26.86
CA ALA A 158 -2.97 34.18 -27.40
C ALA A 158 -4.15 34.10 -28.38
N ASP A 159 -5.11 34.99 -28.16
CA ASP A 159 -6.15 35.45 -29.08
C ASP A 159 -7.54 34.76 -29.03
N GLY A 160 -8.45 35.39 -28.26
CA GLY A 160 -9.82 35.60 -28.77
C GLY A 160 -11.01 35.14 -27.91
N GLY A 161 -11.37 35.91 -26.87
CA GLY A 161 -12.79 36.21 -26.59
C GLY A 161 -13.55 35.40 -25.52
N SER A 162 -14.06 36.15 -24.53
CA SER A 162 -15.30 35.92 -23.76
C SER A 162 -15.27 34.96 -22.55
N ASP A 163 -15.09 35.56 -21.37
CA ASP A 163 -15.97 35.49 -20.17
C ASP A 163 -16.77 34.18 -19.96
N ASP A 164 -16.31 33.31 -19.04
CA ASP A 164 -17.00 32.91 -17.79
C ASP A 164 -16.39 31.61 -17.18
N GLU A 165 -15.80 31.75 -16.00
CA GLU A 165 -15.49 30.73 -14.96
C GLU A 165 -14.89 29.34 -15.33
N ILE A 166 -13.56 29.24 -15.41
CA ILE A 166 -12.84 27.98 -15.20
C ILE A 166 -12.56 27.80 -13.70
N ARG A 167 -13.42 27.04 -13.02
CA ARG A 167 -13.19 26.57 -11.64
C ARG A 167 -11.99 25.61 -11.61
N PRO A 168 -11.03 25.72 -10.67
CA PRO A 168 -9.97 24.73 -10.54
C PRO A 168 -10.58 23.38 -10.15
N ALA A 169 -10.16 22.31 -10.82
CA ALA A 169 -10.56 20.95 -10.52
C ALA A 169 -10.10 20.58 -9.09
N SER A 170 -11.00 20.80 -8.13
CA SER A 170 -10.89 20.27 -6.78
C SER A 170 -10.93 18.75 -6.86
N TRP A 171 -9.76 18.13 -6.69
CA TRP A 171 -9.62 16.70 -6.45
C TRP A 171 -10.37 16.36 -5.16
N HIS A 172 -11.63 15.97 -5.29
CA HIS A 172 -12.40 15.46 -4.17
C HIS A 172 -11.96 14.01 -3.92
N LEU A 173 -11.34 13.79 -2.76
CA LEU A 173 -11.28 12.48 -2.13
C LEU A 173 -12.70 11.89 -2.11
N PRO A 174 -12.91 10.59 -2.42
CA PRO A 174 -14.20 9.98 -2.14
C PRO A 174 -14.41 10.05 -0.63
N ALA A 175 -15.34 10.91 -0.22
CA ALA A 175 -15.79 10.98 1.16
C ALA A 175 -16.26 9.58 1.55
N CYS A 176 -15.56 8.98 2.50
CA CYS A 176 -16.04 7.83 3.25
C CYS A 176 -17.25 8.30 4.06
N THR A 177 -18.42 8.34 3.44
CA THR A 177 -19.67 8.69 4.10
C THR A 177 -20.14 7.48 4.89
N LYS A 178 -19.83 7.49 6.18
CA LYS A 178 -20.57 6.74 7.20
C LYS A 178 -22.01 7.25 7.23
N GLU A 179 -22.91 6.63 6.47
CA GLU A 179 -24.35 6.72 6.71
C GLU A 179 -25.06 5.48 6.15
N ALA A 180 -24.97 4.37 6.90
CA ALA A 180 -25.95 3.29 6.75
C ALA A 180 -27.27 3.78 7.38
N LYS A 181 -28.13 4.38 6.56
CA LYS A 181 -29.51 4.71 6.94
C LYS A 181 -30.23 3.43 7.40
N ARG A 182 -30.59 3.44 8.67
CA ARG A 182 -31.50 2.52 9.35
C ARG A 182 -32.83 2.48 8.57
N MET A 183 -33.09 1.37 7.89
CA MET A 183 -34.35 1.15 7.17
C MET A 183 -35.51 1.01 8.17
N PRO A 184 -36.65 1.70 7.99
CA PRO A 184 -37.82 1.47 8.81
C PRO A 184 -38.52 0.16 8.40
N LEU A 185 -38.71 -0.72 9.37
CA LEU A 185 -39.57 -1.90 9.27
C LEU A 185 -41.01 -1.45 8.96
N LYS A 186 -41.60 -1.99 7.90
CA LYS A 186 -43.02 -1.79 7.58
C LYS A 186 -43.87 -2.63 8.55
N PRO A 187 -44.86 -2.04 9.25
CA PRO A 187 -45.81 -2.83 10.02
C PRO A 187 -46.79 -3.53 9.06
N GLY A 188 -46.81 -4.86 9.10
CA GLY A 188 -47.80 -5.69 8.43
C GLY A 188 -49.18 -5.42 9.02
N LYS A 189 -50.15 -5.05 8.19
CA LYS A 189 -51.55 -5.04 8.58
C LYS A 189 -52.06 -6.48 8.63
N GLU A 190 -52.31 -6.97 9.83
CA GLU A 190 -53.33 -7.98 10.07
C GLU A 190 -54.67 -7.46 9.52
N LYS A 191 -55.27 -8.24 8.62
CA LYS A 191 -56.69 -8.14 8.31
C LYS A 191 -57.21 -9.56 8.39
N GLY A 192 -57.92 -9.83 9.48
CA GLY A 192 -58.79 -10.98 9.59
C GLY A 192 -59.97 -10.86 8.62
N ASP A 193 -60.31 -12.00 8.06
CA ASP A 193 -61.67 -12.52 8.00
C ASP A 193 -61.56 -14.06 8.10
#